data_AF-A0A7D6ZM84-F1
#
_entry.id   AF-A0A7D6ZM84-F1
#
_cell.length_a   1.000
_cell.length_b   1.000
_cell.length_c   1.000
_cell.angle_alpha   90.00
_cell.angle_beta   90.00
_cell.angle_gamma   90.00
#
_symmetry.space_group_name_H-M   'P 1'
#
loop_
_entity.id
_entity.type
_entity.pdbx_description
1 polymer ?
#
loop_
_entity_poly.entity_id
_entity_poly.type
_entity_poly.pdbx_seq_one_letter_code
_entity_poly.pdbx_strand_id
1 'polypeptide(L)'
;MTKRNQAVRVGQWYRDALPGRSDIRTLRVEQVGQPSTDSNGRTRCAVVCTVVRKESAGGVVTTPMRTLTIDAARLSSKLFELVLEER
;
A
#
# COMPACT_ATOMS: atom_id res chain seq x y z
N MET A 1 -14.05 17.56 5.52
CA MET A 1 -13.40 16.63 4.56
C MET A 1 -13.37 15.25 5.21
N THR A 2 -14.32 14.40 4.85
CA THR A 2 -14.61 13.12 5.50
C THR A 2 -13.42 12.18 5.37
N LYS A 3 -12.85 11.75 6.50
CA LYS A 3 -11.85 10.67 6.57
C LYS A 3 -12.44 9.48 5.81
N ARG A 4 -11.92 9.19 4.62
CA ARG A 4 -12.42 8.10 3.78
C ARG A 4 -12.15 6.80 4.54
N ASN A 5 -13.22 6.20 5.03
CA ASN A 5 -13.26 4.83 5.53
C ASN A 5 -13.14 3.87 4.33
N GLN A 6 -12.06 4.01 3.57
CA GLN A 6 -11.89 3.35 2.28
C GLN A 6 -11.41 1.93 2.53
N ALA A 7 -12.28 0.97 2.21
CA ALA A 7 -11.93 -0.45 2.32
C ALA A 7 -10.81 -0.77 1.30
N VAL A 8 -9.73 -1.39 1.81
CA VAL A 8 -8.67 -1.98 0.97
C VAL A 8 -9.23 -3.25 0.33
N ARG A 9 -9.01 -3.41 -0.98
CA ARG A 9 -9.51 -4.54 -1.79
C ARG A 9 -8.39 -5.13 -2.64
N VAL A 10 -8.49 -6.43 -2.89
CA VAL A 10 -7.63 -7.11 -3.87
C VAL A 10 -7.75 -6.43 -5.23
N GLY A 11 -6.62 -6.28 -5.90
CA GLY A 11 -6.52 -5.59 -7.20
C GLY A 11 -6.38 -4.07 -7.11
N GLN A 12 -6.48 -3.45 -5.94
CA GLN A 12 -6.23 -2.00 -5.80
C GLN A 12 -4.74 -1.67 -5.89
N TRP A 13 -4.45 -0.46 -6.40
CA TRP A 13 -3.10 0.04 -6.57
C TRP A 13 -2.84 1.23 -5.66
N TYR A 14 -1.68 1.24 -5.04
CA TYR A 14 -1.27 2.29 -4.12
C TYR A 14 0.12 2.81 -4.48
N ARG A 15 0.29 4.12 -4.48
CA ARG A 15 1.59 4.77 -4.65
C ARG A 15 2.04 5.37 -3.34
N ASP A 16 3.34 5.26 -3.02
CA ASP A 16 3.91 6.02 -1.90
C ASP A 16 3.70 7.53 -2.15
N ALA A 17 3.12 8.23 -1.17
CA ALA A 17 2.83 9.67 -1.22
C ALA A 17 3.72 10.49 -0.27
N LEU A 18 4.71 9.85 0.34
CA LEU A 18 5.61 10.46 1.33
C LEU A 18 6.62 11.41 0.67
N PRO A 19 6.61 12.73 1.00
CA PRO A 19 7.65 13.64 0.57
C PRO A 19 9.02 13.21 1.14
N GLY A 20 10.08 13.30 0.32
CA GLY A 20 11.46 13.06 0.75
C GLY A 20 11.91 11.59 0.79
N ARG A 21 11.10 10.63 0.30
CA ARG A 21 11.62 9.28 0.04
C ARG A 21 12.50 9.28 -1.21
N SER A 22 13.65 8.62 -1.09
CA SER A 22 14.57 8.35 -2.20
C SER A 22 13.99 7.36 -3.24
N ASP A 23 12.94 6.63 -2.88
CA ASP A 23 12.29 5.64 -3.73
C ASP A 23 10.76 5.77 -3.64
N ILE A 24 10.09 5.98 -4.78
CA ILE A 24 8.63 5.95 -4.92
C ILE A 24 8.23 4.56 -5.40
N ARG A 25 7.33 3.88 -4.67
CA ARG A 25 6.84 2.55 -5.05
C ARG A 25 5.38 2.62 -5.48
N THR A 26 5.04 1.79 -6.46
CA THR A 26 3.66 1.42 -6.78
C THR A 26 3.45 -0.01 -6.32
N LEU A 27 2.38 -0.22 -5.57
CA LEU A 27 2.00 -1.47 -4.96
C LEU A 27 0.66 -1.93 -5.55
N ARG A 28 0.52 -3.22 -5.86
CA ARG A 28 -0.76 -3.86 -6.14
C ARG A 28 -1.14 -4.75 -4.96
N VAL A 29 -2.38 -4.65 -4.48
CA VAL A 29 -2.90 -5.54 -3.44
C VAL A 29 -3.22 -6.89 -4.05
N GLU A 30 -2.60 -7.94 -3.53
CA GLU A 30 -2.83 -9.33 -3.96
C GLU A 30 -3.78 -10.07 -3.04
N GLN A 31 -3.69 -9.80 -1.73
CA GLN A 31 -4.49 -10.49 -0.72
C GLN A 31 -4.81 -9.56 0.45
N VAL A 32 -6.03 -9.67 0.96
CA VAL A 32 -6.45 -9.04 2.21
C VAL A 32 -6.67 -10.14 3.23
N GLY A 33 -5.88 -10.13 4.31
CA GLY A 33 -5.98 -11.09 5.40
C GLY A 33 -7.18 -10.82 6.30
N GLN A 34 -7.49 -11.78 7.16
CA GLN A 34 -8.54 -11.59 8.16
C GLN A 34 -8.08 -10.57 9.24
N PRO A 35 -8.99 -9.71 9.73
CA PRO A 35 -8.68 -8.85 10.87
C PRO A 35 -8.35 -9.68 12.10
N SER A 36 -7.28 -9.31 12.81
CA SER A 36 -6.89 -9.90 14.09
C SER A 36 -6.74 -8.78 15.12
N THR A 37 -7.23 -9.02 16.34
CA THR A 37 -7.10 -8.07 17.45
C THR A 37 -5.95 -8.50 18.36
N ASP A 38 -5.01 -7.60 18.62
CA ASP A 38 -3.92 -7.87 19.56
C ASP A 38 -4.39 -7.79 21.02
N SER A 39 -3.54 -8.21 21.97
CA SER A 39 -3.85 -8.21 23.41
C SER A 39 -4.12 -6.81 23.97
N ASN A 40 -3.82 -5.75 23.22
CA ASN A 40 -4.09 -4.36 23.58
C ASN A 40 -5.40 -3.84 22.95
N GLY A 41 -6.22 -4.72 22.37
CA GLY A 41 -7.48 -4.37 21.74
C GLY A 41 -7.34 -3.70 20.38
N ARG A 42 -6.15 -3.69 19.75
CA ARG A 42 -5.96 -3.08 18.44
C ARG A 42 -6.21 -4.09 17.34
N THR A 43 -7.25 -3.83 16.54
CA THR A 43 -7.53 -4.60 15.33
C THR A 43 -6.60 -4.19 14.20
N ARG A 44 -5.91 -5.18 13.62
CA ARG A 44 -5.04 -5.02 12.44
C ARG A 44 -5.49 -5.98 11.35
N CYS A 45 -5.37 -5.55 10.11
CA CYS A 45 -5.63 -6.38 8.95
C CYS A 45 -4.37 -6.39 8.10
N ALA A 46 -3.74 -7.56 7.98
CA ALA A 46 -2.55 -7.72 7.15
C ALA A 46 -2.95 -7.79 5.67
N VAL A 47 -2.31 -6.97 4.85
CA VAL A 47 -2.51 -6.92 3.40
C VAL A 47 -1.22 -7.30 2.72
N VAL A 48 -1.31 -8.24 1.80
CA VAL A 48 -0.18 -8.67 0.96
C VAL A 48 -0.21 -7.86 -0.32
N CYS A 49 0.88 -7.16 -0.60
CA CYS A 49 1.03 -6.34 -1.80
C CYS A 49 2.27 -6.74 -2.59
N THR A 50 2.19 -6.72 -3.91
CA THR A 50 3.34 -6.80 -4.81
C THR A 50 3.83 -5.39 -5.13
N VAL A 51 5.13 -5.13 -4.99
CA VAL A 51 5.75 -3.94 -5.58
C VAL A 51 5.84 -4.16 -7.08
N VAL A 52 5.02 -3.44 -7.85
CA VAL A 52 4.96 -3.58 -9.32
C VAL A 52 5.86 -2.57 -10.01
N ARG A 53 6.21 -1.47 -9.34
CA ARG A 53 7.13 -0.46 -9.84
C ARG A 53 7.88 0.19 -8.69
N LYS A 54 9.19 0.40 -8.86
CA LYS A 54 10.03 1.19 -7.94
C LYS A 54 10.81 2.23 -8.74
N GLU A 55 10.58 3.50 -8.45
CA GLU A 55 11.28 4.64 -9.04
C GLU A 55 12.28 5.18 -8.00
N SER A 56 13.58 5.06 -8.27
CA SER A 56 14.61 5.66 -7.42
C SER A 56 14.86 7.12 -7.79
N ALA A 57 15.45 7.90 -6.89
CA ALA A 57 15.72 9.34 -7.06
C ALA A 57 16.52 9.69 -8.33
N GLY A 58 17.26 8.74 -8.89
CA GLY A 58 17.96 8.88 -10.19
C GLY A 58 17.11 8.53 -11.41
N GLY A 59 15.79 8.37 -11.30
CA GLY A 59 14.88 8.02 -12.40
C GLY A 59 14.92 6.55 -12.83
N VAL A 60 15.76 5.72 -12.19
CA VAL A 60 15.84 4.29 -12.50
C VAL A 60 14.57 3.59 -12.03
N VAL A 61 13.80 3.07 -12.99
CA VAL A 61 12.68 2.19 -12.72
C VAL A 61 13.22 0.77 -12.62
N THR A 62 13.20 0.22 -11.41
CA THR A 62 13.50 -1.20 -11.20
C THR A 62 12.20 -1.95 -10.99
N THR A 63 11.98 -2.97 -11.80
CA THR A 63 10.96 -4.00 -11.57
C THR A 63 11.61 -5.17 -10.84
N PRO A 64 11.36 -5.28 -9.53
CA PRO A 64 11.21 -6.60 -8.94
C PRO A 64 9.82 -6.75 -8.33
N MET A 65 9.16 -7.88 -8.63
CA MET A 65 7.85 -8.31 -8.12
C MET A 65 7.89 -8.72 -6.64
N ARG A 66 8.58 -7.94 -5.79
CA ARG A 66 8.72 -8.33 -4.39
C ARG A 66 7.39 -8.16 -3.67
N THR A 67 6.90 -9.24 -3.11
CA THR A 67 5.75 -9.22 -2.22
C THR A 67 6.15 -8.70 -0.83
N LEU A 68 5.29 -7.91 -0.23
CA LEU A 68 5.42 -7.39 1.12
C LEU A 68 4.08 -7.42 1.84
N THR A 69 4.14 -7.54 3.16
CA THR A 69 2.95 -7.47 4.02
C THR A 69 2.91 -6.10 4.70
N ILE A 70 1.78 -5.40 4.58
CA ILE A 70 1.52 -4.10 5.18
C ILE A 70 0.20 -4.14 5.96
N ASP A 71 0.12 -3.39 7.05
CA ASP A 71 -1.15 -3.16 7.74
C ASP A 71 -2.08 -2.31 6.85
N ALA A 72 -3.33 -2.76 6.65
CA ALA A 72 -4.35 -2.07 5.88
C ALA A 72 -4.51 -0.59 6.28
N ALA A 73 -4.38 -0.28 7.59
CA ALA A 73 -4.48 1.08 8.09
C ALA A 73 -3.40 2.00 7.50
N ARG A 74 -2.22 1.45 7.15
CA ARG A 74 -1.17 2.23 6.48
C ARG A 74 -1.56 2.57 5.05
N LEU A 75 -2.17 1.66 4.30
CA LEU A 75 -2.61 1.95 2.92
C LEU A 75 -3.71 3.01 2.88
N SER A 76 -4.55 3.08 3.91
CA SER A 76 -5.55 4.15 4.09
C SER A 76 -5.00 5.45 4.69
N SER A 77 -3.70 5.52 4.99
CA SER A 77 -3.07 6.70 5.59
C SER A 77 -2.54 7.65 4.51
N LYS A 78 -2.19 8.88 4.89
CA LYS A 78 -1.53 9.88 4.03
C LYS A 78 -0.19 9.43 3.42
N LEU A 79 0.35 8.29 3.85
CA LEU A 79 1.60 7.75 3.33
C LEU A 79 1.42 7.12 1.95
N PHE A 80 0.18 6.79 1.58
CA PHE A 80 -0.16 6.17 0.31
C PHE A 80 -1.32 6.91 -0.35
N GLU A 81 -1.23 6.99 -1.67
CA GLU A 81 -2.32 7.45 -2.52
C GLU A 81 -2.88 6.24 -3.26
N LEU A 82 -4.21 6.09 -3.21
CA LEU A 82 -4.88 5.11 -4.06
C LEU A 82 -4.76 5.59 -5.51
N VAL A 83 -4.13 4.76 -6.32
CA VAL A 83 -4.09 4.92 -7.77
C VAL A 83 -5.31 4.19 -8.31
N LEU A 84 -6.25 4.92 -8.89
CA LEU A 84 -7.24 4.32 -9.78
C LEU A 84 -6.45 3.85 -10.98
N GLU A 85 -6.14 2.56 -11.06
CA GLU A 85 -5.39 2.06 -12.20
C GLU A 85 -6.24 2.26 -13.47
N GLU A 86 -5.63 2.90 -14.47
CA GLU A 86 -6.15 3.02 -15.82
C GLU A 86 -6.16 1.65 -16.47
N ARG A 87 -7.36 1.16 -16.80
CA ARG A 87 -7.55 0.22 -17.89
C ARG A 87 -8.97 0.30 -18.44
#